data_AF-U5MR44-F1
#
_entry.id   AF-U5MR44-F1
#
_cell.length_a   1.000
_cell.length_b   1.000
_cell.length_c   1.000
_cell.angle_alpha   90.00
_cell.angle_beta   90.00
_cell.angle_gamma   90.00
#
_symmetry.space_group_name_H-M   'P 1'
#
loop_
_entity.id
_entity.type
_entity.pdbx_description
1 polymer ?
#
loop_
_entity_poly.entity_id
_entity_poly.type
_entity_poly.pdbx_seq_one_letter_code
_entity_poly.pdbx_strand_id
1 'polypeptide(L)'
;MNAGGDSNGFKIGGFGKKVINYDPPVHTIKNCLGVNNGAHGFYSNHQPGQSATWTHNTSYNNKKGNFTMVECASISNPTDIPGTREILHYNLSYKNNVLDEANLPSENNTDNSWNEDTENISADNFQSLDASQLTKDRGPDGALPDITFMKLTNKSRFNMLGCFN
;
A
#
# COMPACT_ATOMS: atom_id res chain seq x y z
N MET A 1 -17.30 13.91 -16.37
CA MET A 1 -16.03 13.27 -15.94
C MET A 1 -15.72 12.19 -16.97
N ASN A 2 -14.63 12.32 -17.71
CA ASN A 2 -14.19 11.23 -18.59
C ASN A 2 -13.79 10.07 -17.68
N ALA A 3 -14.38 8.90 -17.90
CA ALA A 3 -14.12 7.71 -17.09
C ALA A 3 -12.62 7.39 -17.18
N GLY A 4 -11.88 7.67 -16.11
CA GLY A 4 -10.47 7.27 -15.99
C GLY A 4 -10.34 5.74 -16.00
N GLY A 5 -9.15 5.24 -16.31
CA GLY A 5 -8.84 3.81 -16.23
C GLY A 5 -8.96 3.27 -14.79
N ASP A 6 -8.41 2.08 -14.55
CA ASP A 6 -8.65 1.34 -13.30
C ASP A 6 -8.13 2.02 -12.01
N SER A 7 -7.29 3.06 -12.15
CA SER A 7 -6.99 4.04 -11.09
C SER A 7 -6.32 3.48 -9.83
N ASN A 8 -5.39 2.52 -9.97
CA ASN A 8 -4.58 2.01 -8.86
C ASN A 8 -3.22 2.72 -8.83
N GLY A 9 -2.66 2.95 -7.64
CA GLY A 9 -1.29 3.44 -7.49
C GLY A 9 -0.29 2.34 -7.85
N PHE A 10 -0.26 1.29 -7.03
CA PHE A 10 0.60 0.13 -7.20
C PHE A 10 -0.25 -1.13 -7.38
N LYS A 11 -0.38 -1.56 -8.64
CA LYS A 11 -0.97 -2.85 -9.00
C LYS A 11 0.14 -3.87 -9.12
N ILE A 12 0.32 -4.68 -8.09
CA ILE A 12 1.45 -5.59 -7.95
C ILE A 12 0.90 -7.00 -8.11
N GLY A 13 1.18 -7.65 -9.23
CA GLY A 13 0.78 -9.02 -9.49
C GLY A 13 -0.47 -9.20 -10.36
N GLY A 14 -0.99 -10.42 -10.34
CA GLY A 14 -2.21 -10.83 -11.03
C GLY A 14 -2.00 -11.40 -12.44
N PHE A 15 -2.75 -12.46 -12.75
CA PHE A 15 -2.73 -13.15 -14.05
C PHE A 15 -4.06 -13.04 -14.80
N GLY A 16 -4.83 -11.98 -14.51
CA GLY A 16 -6.13 -11.72 -15.12
C GLY A 16 -7.18 -12.78 -14.83
N LYS A 17 -7.14 -13.37 -13.62
CA LYS A 17 -8.04 -14.46 -13.18
C LYS A 17 -8.00 -15.69 -14.10
N LYS A 18 -6.83 -16.02 -14.63
CA LYS A 18 -6.59 -17.20 -15.44
C LYS A 18 -5.90 -18.29 -14.61
N VAL A 19 -6.15 -19.53 -14.99
CA VAL A 19 -5.35 -20.67 -14.54
C VAL A 19 -3.96 -20.56 -15.14
N ILE A 20 -2.94 -20.76 -14.30
CA ILE A 20 -1.52 -20.83 -14.70
C ILE A 20 -0.92 -22.17 -14.25
N ASN A 21 0.17 -22.59 -14.89
CA ASN A 21 0.83 -23.87 -14.66
C ASN A 21 2.30 -23.72 -14.20
N TYR A 22 2.63 -22.56 -13.64
CA TYR A 22 3.93 -22.24 -13.10
C TYR A 22 3.75 -21.48 -11.78
N ASP A 23 4.81 -21.47 -10.97
CA ASP A 23 4.82 -20.72 -9.72
C ASP A 23 4.87 -19.22 -10.02
N PRO A 24 3.90 -18.44 -9.52
CA PRO A 24 3.87 -17.00 -9.72
C PRO A 24 5.02 -16.34 -8.94
N PRO A 25 5.63 -15.27 -9.48
CA PRO A 25 6.74 -14.59 -8.82
C PRO A 25 6.24 -13.81 -7.61
N VAL A 26 7.07 -13.75 -6.56
CA VAL A 26 6.83 -12.86 -5.42
C VAL A 26 7.55 -11.53 -5.67
N HIS A 27 6.78 -10.44 -5.71
CA HIS A 27 7.27 -9.10 -5.92
C HIS A 27 7.80 -8.48 -4.61
N THR A 28 8.43 -7.32 -4.72
CA THR A 28 8.81 -6.50 -3.56
C THR A 28 8.38 -5.07 -3.82
N ILE A 29 7.70 -4.48 -2.84
CA ILE A 29 7.39 -3.07 -2.84
C ILE A 29 7.78 -2.48 -1.50
N LYS A 30 8.74 -1.56 -1.56
CA LYS A 30 9.33 -0.94 -0.40
C LYS A 30 9.55 0.54 -0.60
N ASN A 31 9.41 1.31 0.48
CA ASN A 31 9.70 2.74 0.50
C ASN A 31 8.89 3.53 -0.56
N CYS A 32 7.67 3.08 -0.87
CA CYS A 32 6.80 3.69 -1.86
C CYS A 32 5.66 4.50 -1.21
N LEU A 33 5.13 5.48 -1.95
CA LEU A 33 4.07 6.38 -1.50
C LEU A 33 2.86 6.32 -2.47
N GLY A 34 1.69 5.87 -2.00
CA GLY A 34 0.45 5.75 -2.79
C GLY A 34 -0.64 6.72 -2.33
N VAL A 35 -1.04 7.68 -3.17
CA VAL A 35 -1.77 8.88 -2.74
C VAL A 35 -2.95 9.21 -3.66
N ASN A 36 -4.14 9.41 -3.10
CA ASN A 36 -5.33 9.94 -3.80
C ASN A 36 -5.71 9.18 -5.08
N ASN A 37 -5.42 7.89 -5.17
CA ASN A 37 -5.81 7.07 -6.32
C ASN A 37 -7.34 6.88 -6.34
N GLY A 38 -7.91 6.86 -7.55
CA GLY A 38 -9.35 6.67 -7.76
C GLY A 38 -9.87 5.27 -7.38
N ALA A 39 -8.97 4.31 -7.20
CA ALA A 39 -9.22 2.99 -6.64
C ALA A 39 -8.27 2.74 -5.45
N HIS A 40 -7.28 1.85 -5.60
CA HIS A 40 -6.45 1.37 -4.50
C HIS A 40 -5.07 2.04 -4.47
N GLY A 41 -4.49 2.18 -3.27
CA GLY A 41 -3.10 2.60 -3.09
C GLY A 41 -2.14 1.49 -3.48
N PHE A 42 -2.18 0.39 -2.73
CA PHE A 42 -1.38 -0.82 -2.89
C PHE A 42 -2.31 -2.02 -3.07
N TYR A 43 -2.17 -2.74 -4.18
CA TYR A 43 -3.13 -3.74 -4.62
C TYR A 43 -2.44 -5.02 -5.13
N SER A 44 -2.74 -6.16 -4.49
CA SER A 44 -2.23 -7.49 -4.86
C SER A 44 -2.83 -8.06 -6.16
N ASN A 45 -3.95 -7.49 -6.62
CA ASN A 45 -4.52 -7.70 -7.95
C ASN A 45 -4.81 -9.15 -8.33
N HIS A 46 -5.44 -9.91 -7.43
CA HIS A 46 -5.86 -11.29 -7.72
C HIS A 46 -4.68 -12.19 -8.10
N GLN A 47 -3.49 -11.93 -7.56
CA GLN A 47 -2.38 -12.86 -7.66
C GLN A 47 -2.82 -14.22 -7.11
N PRO A 48 -2.63 -15.35 -7.81
CA PRO A 48 -2.73 -16.65 -7.18
C PRO A 48 -1.49 -16.83 -6.29
N GLY A 49 -1.66 -17.02 -4.99
CA GLY A 49 -0.52 -17.06 -4.07
C GLY A 49 -0.08 -15.67 -3.60
N GLN A 50 1.07 -15.61 -2.91
CA GLN A 50 1.63 -14.34 -2.44
C GLN A 50 1.97 -13.42 -3.62
N SER A 51 1.47 -12.19 -3.60
CA SER A 51 1.85 -11.14 -4.53
C SER A 51 3.19 -10.52 -4.19
N ALA A 52 3.38 -10.07 -2.95
CA ALA A 52 4.59 -9.35 -2.59
C ALA A 52 4.95 -9.42 -1.11
N THR A 53 6.18 -8.96 -0.82
CA THR A 53 6.51 -8.37 0.47
C THR A 53 6.31 -6.86 0.37
N TRP A 54 5.48 -6.32 1.28
CA TRP A 54 5.07 -4.92 1.35
C TRP A 54 5.68 -4.32 2.62
N THR A 55 6.75 -3.53 2.47
CA THR A 55 7.42 -2.97 3.65
C THR A 55 7.76 -1.49 3.56
N HIS A 56 7.63 -0.76 4.66
CA HIS A 56 7.96 0.67 4.70
C HIS A 56 7.25 1.46 3.61
N ASN A 57 6.00 1.14 3.29
CA ASN A 57 5.20 1.89 2.33
C ASN A 57 4.24 2.83 3.05
N THR A 58 3.96 3.97 2.44
CA THR A 58 2.99 4.93 2.95
C THR A 58 1.81 5.06 2.00
N SER A 59 0.58 5.02 2.51
CA SER A 59 -0.65 5.18 1.73
C SER A 59 -1.56 6.24 2.31
N TYR A 60 -2.08 7.13 1.46
CA TYR A 60 -2.95 8.24 1.86
C TYR A 60 -4.18 8.38 0.98
N ASN A 61 -5.36 8.31 1.61
CA ASN A 61 -6.64 8.74 1.04
C ASN A 61 -6.98 8.14 -0.35
N ASN A 62 -6.71 6.86 -0.56
CA ASN A 62 -7.11 6.17 -1.80
C ASN A 62 -8.59 5.74 -1.70
N LYS A 63 -9.36 5.88 -2.79
CA LYS A 63 -10.83 5.84 -2.73
C LYS A 63 -11.41 4.48 -2.34
N LYS A 64 -10.83 3.39 -2.82
CA LYS A 64 -11.31 2.02 -2.55
C LYS A 64 -10.49 1.29 -1.47
N GLY A 65 -9.32 1.80 -1.10
CA GLY A 65 -8.51 1.24 -0.03
C GLY A 65 -7.03 1.57 -0.18
N ASN A 66 -6.34 1.69 0.95
CA ASN A 66 -4.93 1.98 0.99
C ASN A 66 -4.09 0.72 0.71
N PHE A 67 -4.37 -0.38 1.42
CA PHE A 67 -3.78 -1.69 1.17
C PHE A 67 -4.91 -2.69 0.94
N THR A 68 -4.98 -3.30 -0.24
CA THR A 68 -6.01 -4.29 -0.59
C THR A 68 -5.36 -5.58 -1.08
N MET A 69 -5.60 -6.67 -0.35
CA MET A 69 -4.80 -7.91 -0.47
C MET A 69 -5.55 -9.08 -1.12
N VAL A 70 -6.58 -8.82 -1.93
CA VAL A 70 -7.33 -9.89 -2.64
C VAL A 70 -6.40 -10.77 -3.48
N GLU A 71 -6.55 -12.08 -3.34
CA GLU A 71 -5.75 -13.08 -4.06
C GLU A 71 -6.68 -14.10 -4.72
N CYS A 72 -6.19 -14.81 -5.73
CA CYS A 72 -6.87 -16.00 -6.23
C CYS A 72 -6.57 -17.19 -5.31
N ALA A 73 -7.56 -18.06 -5.10
CA ALA A 73 -7.46 -19.20 -4.19
C ALA A 73 -6.24 -20.09 -4.49
N SER A 74 -5.95 -20.35 -5.77
CA SER A 74 -4.73 -21.01 -6.22
C SER A 74 -4.44 -20.75 -7.69
N ILE A 75 -3.29 -21.21 -8.18
CA ILE A 75 -2.92 -21.16 -9.61
C ILE A 75 -3.91 -21.90 -10.52
N SER A 76 -4.68 -22.84 -9.98
CA SER A 76 -5.68 -23.64 -10.69
C SER A 76 -7.13 -23.24 -10.36
N ASN A 77 -7.33 -22.28 -9.45
CA ASN A 77 -8.64 -21.81 -9.02
C ASN A 77 -8.63 -20.26 -8.94
N PRO A 78 -9.11 -19.57 -9.99
CA PRO A 78 -9.10 -18.10 -10.07
C PRO A 78 -10.26 -17.44 -9.30
N THR A 79 -10.83 -18.13 -8.32
CA THR A 79 -11.82 -17.55 -7.40
C THR A 79 -11.10 -16.61 -6.44
N ASP A 80 -11.65 -15.42 -6.24
CA ASP A 80 -11.08 -14.44 -5.31
C ASP A 80 -11.33 -14.86 -3.86
N ILE A 81 -10.32 -14.68 -3.03
CA ILE A 81 -10.37 -14.80 -1.57
C ILE A 81 -9.63 -13.61 -0.95
N PRO A 82 -9.90 -13.28 0.32
CA PRO A 82 -9.00 -12.41 1.07
C PRO A 82 -7.58 -12.97 1.07
N GLY A 83 -6.58 -12.10 0.96
CA GLY A 83 -5.16 -12.47 0.96
C GLY A 83 -4.77 -13.23 2.22
N THR A 84 -4.23 -14.43 2.06
CA THR A 84 -3.75 -15.27 3.17
C THR A 84 -2.23 -15.38 3.25
N ARG A 85 -1.51 -14.85 2.24
CA ARG A 85 -0.08 -15.14 2.04
C ARG A 85 0.80 -13.91 1.90
N GLU A 86 0.22 -12.71 1.88
CA GLU A 86 0.99 -11.47 1.80
C GLU A 86 1.81 -11.24 3.07
N ILE A 87 2.91 -10.49 2.95
CA ILE A 87 3.78 -10.12 4.07
C ILE A 87 3.81 -8.59 4.18
N LEU A 88 3.22 -8.02 5.23
CA LEU A 88 3.05 -6.58 5.44
C LEU A 88 3.74 -6.16 6.75
N HIS A 89 4.81 -5.36 6.64
CA HIS A 89 5.53 -4.83 7.80
C HIS A 89 5.89 -3.36 7.68
N TYR A 90 5.83 -2.61 8.77
CA TYR A 90 6.30 -1.22 8.83
C TYR A 90 5.56 -0.27 7.88
N ASN A 91 4.34 -0.61 7.44
CA ASN A 91 3.58 0.25 6.53
C ASN A 91 2.77 1.30 7.30
N LEU A 92 2.62 2.46 6.67
CA LEU A 92 1.86 3.60 7.18
C LEU A 92 0.63 3.83 6.31
N SER A 93 -0.54 3.95 6.92
CA SER A 93 -1.80 4.20 6.23
C SER A 93 -2.58 5.27 6.95
N TYR A 94 -3.07 6.27 6.21
CA TYR A 94 -3.84 7.37 6.78
C TYR A 94 -4.98 7.82 5.85
N LYS A 95 -6.18 7.98 6.43
CA LYS A 95 -7.48 8.26 5.78
C LYS A 95 -7.97 7.17 4.80
N ASN A 96 -9.30 7.00 4.76
CA ASN A 96 -10.05 5.94 4.07
C ASN A 96 -9.75 4.53 4.61
N ASN A 97 -10.23 3.49 3.91
CA ASN A 97 -10.04 2.10 4.31
C ASN A 97 -8.54 1.75 4.32
N VAL A 98 -8.04 1.28 5.47
CA VAL A 98 -6.61 1.13 5.73
C VAL A 98 -6.06 -0.17 5.16
N LEU A 99 -6.65 -1.30 5.54
CA LEU A 99 -6.32 -2.64 5.08
C LEU A 99 -7.62 -3.36 4.73
N ASP A 100 -7.69 -3.93 3.54
CA ASP A 100 -8.88 -4.56 2.99
C ASP A 100 -8.56 -5.92 2.35
N GLU A 101 -9.55 -6.80 2.28
CA GLU A 101 -9.45 -8.13 1.67
C GLU A 101 -8.21 -8.91 2.14
N ALA A 102 -7.96 -8.91 3.46
CA ALA A 102 -6.79 -9.56 4.07
C ALA A 102 -7.24 -10.50 5.20
N ASN A 103 -6.73 -11.72 5.19
CA ASN A 103 -6.87 -12.74 6.24
C ASN A 103 -5.48 -13.35 6.53
N LEU A 104 -4.59 -12.51 7.02
CA LEU A 104 -3.18 -12.83 7.19
C LEU A 104 -2.90 -13.39 8.59
N PRO A 105 -1.95 -14.33 8.72
CA PRO A 105 -1.46 -14.73 10.02
C PRO A 105 -0.72 -13.54 10.68
N SER A 106 -0.74 -13.48 12.02
CA SER A 106 -0.24 -12.33 12.78
C SER A 106 1.22 -11.99 12.47
N GLU A 107 2.05 -13.01 12.28
CA GLU A 107 3.48 -12.91 11.98
C GLU A 107 3.77 -12.28 10.62
N ASN A 108 2.80 -12.28 9.70
CA ASN A 108 2.93 -11.66 8.38
C ASN A 108 2.30 -10.26 8.33
N ASN A 109 1.76 -9.76 9.44
CA ASN A 109 1.06 -8.49 9.52
C ASN A 109 1.38 -7.80 10.86
N THR A 110 2.62 -7.34 10.99
CA THR A 110 3.14 -6.71 12.21
C THR A 110 3.66 -5.30 11.93
N ASP A 111 3.71 -4.49 12.99
CA ASP A 111 4.35 -3.17 12.95
C ASP A 111 3.80 -2.27 11.85
N ASN A 112 2.54 -2.42 11.43
CA ASN A 112 1.90 -1.46 10.55
C ASN A 112 1.08 -0.47 11.36
N SER A 113 0.73 0.68 10.78
CA SER A 113 -0.02 1.70 11.50
C SER A 113 -1.40 1.22 11.97
N TRP A 114 -1.93 0.17 11.34
CA TRP A 114 -3.19 -0.47 11.76
C TRP A 114 -3.05 -1.56 12.83
N ASN A 115 -1.82 -1.96 13.15
CA ASN A 115 -1.56 -2.83 14.29
C ASN A 115 -1.35 -2.00 15.57
N GLU A 116 -0.89 -0.75 15.44
CA GLU A 116 -0.46 0.14 16.53
C GLU A 116 -1.58 0.99 17.15
N ASP A 117 -2.76 0.39 17.37
CA ASP A 117 -3.97 1.06 17.90
C ASP A 117 -4.47 2.20 16.96
N THR A 118 -5.27 1.78 15.99
CA THR A 118 -5.75 2.51 14.81
C THR A 118 -6.43 3.85 15.08
N GLU A 119 -6.97 4.07 16.28
CA GLU A 119 -7.75 5.28 16.60
C GLU A 119 -6.87 6.53 16.77
N ASN A 120 -5.55 6.36 16.86
CA ASN A 120 -4.64 7.41 17.30
C ASN A 120 -3.81 8.10 16.21
N ILE A 121 -3.90 7.67 14.94
CA ILE A 121 -3.25 8.42 13.86
C ILE A 121 -4.12 9.59 13.41
N SER A 122 -3.61 10.80 13.60
CA SER A 122 -4.28 12.05 13.28
C SER A 122 -3.40 12.94 12.39
N ALA A 123 -3.94 14.08 11.97
CA ALA A 123 -3.19 15.05 11.17
C ALA A 123 -1.94 15.57 11.91
N ASP A 124 -1.97 15.64 13.24
CA ASP A 124 -0.87 16.15 14.07
C ASP A 124 0.37 15.24 14.07
N ASN A 125 0.20 13.99 13.63
CA ASN A 125 1.33 13.08 13.44
C ASN A 125 2.16 13.43 12.22
N PHE A 126 1.67 14.28 11.31
CA PHE A 126 2.34 14.60 10.04
C PHE A 126 2.85 16.03 10.00
N GLN A 127 4.02 16.21 9.37
CA GLN A 127 4.59 17.53 9.11
C GLN A 127 3.76 18.30 8.08
N SER A 128 3.16 17.60 7.11
CA SER A 128 2.23 18.17 6.14
C SER A 128 1.31 17.09 5.55
N LEU A 129 0.11 17.49 5.16
CA LEU A 129 -0.85 16.71 4.37
C LEU A 129 -1.20 17.40 3.04
N ASP A 130 -0.38 18.35 2.61
CA ASP A 130 -0.49 18.99 1.30
C ASP A 130 0.09 18.12 0.18
N ALA A 131 -0.80 17.43 -0.55
CA ALA A 131 -0.41 16.55 -1.64
C ALA A 131 0.12 17.28 -2.87
N SER A 132 -0.03 18.61 -2.98
CA SER A 132 0.52 19.38 -4.12
C SER A 132 2.05 19.32 -4.16
N GLN A 133 2.69 18.99 -3.04
CA GLN A 133 4.14 18.81 -2.99
C GLN A 133 4.66 17.67 -3.86
N LEU A 134 3.83 16.67 -4.20
CA LEU A 134 4.21 15.51 -5.01
C LEU A 134 4.51 15.86 -6.46
N THR A 135 4.08 17.03 -6.93
CA THR A 135 4.33 17.53 -8.28
C THR A 135 5.38 18.64 -8.31
N LYS A 136 6.12 18.85 -7.21
CA LYS A 136 7.28 19.74 -7.21
C LYS A 136 8.33 19.24 -8.22
N ASP A 137 9.06 20.19 -8.80
CA ASP A 137 10.16 19.88 -9.70
C ASP A 137 11.23 19.04 -9.00
N ARG A 138 11.79 18.09 -9.74
CA ARG A 138 12.94 17.30 -9.30
C ARG A 138 14.17 18.19 -9.14
N GLY A 139 15.15 17.71 -8.37
CA GLY A 139 16.45 18.34 -8.27
C GLY A 139 17.20 18.36 -9.62
N PRO A 140 18.23 19.21 -9.77
CA PRO A 140 19.04 19.28 -10.99
C PRO A 140 19.71 17.96 -11.40
N ASP A 141 19.87 17.03 -10.46
CA ASP A 141 20.41 15.67 -10.62
C ASP A 141 19.33 14.61 -10.91
N GLY A 142 18.06 15.00 -10.99
CA GLY A 142 16.93 14.10 -11.18
C GLY A 142 16.39 13.47 -9.88
N ALA A 143 16.95 13.81 -8.73
CA ALA A 143 16.45 13.34 -7.43
C ALA A 143 14.99 13.78 -7.21
N LEU A 144 14.24 12.96 -6.46
CA LEU A 144 12.90 13.34 -6.02
C LEU A 144 12.97 14.61 -5.18
N PRO A 145 11.97 15.52 -5.27
CA PRO A 145 11.95 16.73 -4.48
C PRO A 145 11.85 16.44 -2.98
N ASP A 146 12.42 17.32 -2.18
CA ASP A 146 12.15 17.34 -0.75
C ASP A 146 10.70 17.77 -0.48
N ILE A 147 9.96 16.86 0.16
CA ILE A 147 8.59 17.06 0.59
C ILE A 147 8.47 16.83 2.10
N THR A 148 7.48 17.46 2.71
CA THR A 148 7.03 17.20 4.10
C THR A 148 5.71 16.46 4.13
N PHE A 149 5.06 16.31 2.97
CA PHE A 149 3.83 15.54 2.81
C PHE A 149 4.02 14.11 3.31
N MET A 150 3.14 13.65 4.20
CA MET A 150 3.14 12.32 4.82
C MET A 150 4.42 11.96 5.61
N LYS A 151 5.35 12.91 5.82
CA LYS A 151 6.44 12.72 6.78
C LYS A 151 5.90 12.87 8.19
N LEU A 152 6.29 11.96 9.07
CA LEU A 152 5.88 12.01 10.47
C LEU A 152 6.63 13.12 11.23
N THR A 153 5.98 13.71 12.22
CA THR A 153 6.64 14.63 13.16
C THR A 153 7.51 13.84 14.13
N ASN A 154 8.56 14.48 14.67
CA ASN A 154 9.46 13.83 15.64
C ASN A 154 8.77 13.42 16.95
N LYS A 155 7.55 13.92 17.20
CA LYS A 155 6.73 13.54 18.37
C LYS A 155 5.80 12.36 18.08
N SER A 156 5.69 11.95 16.83
CA SER A 156 4.86 10.82 16.44
C SER A 156 5.44 9.52 16.98
N ARG A 157 4.62 8.72 17.66
CA ARG A 157 4.98 7.37 18.10
C ARG A 157 5.17 6.38 16.93
N PHE A 158 4.76 6.77 15.73
CA PHE A 158 4.81 5.96 14.51
C PHE A 158 6.11 6.17 13.71
N ASN A 159 7.15 6.80 14.28
CA ASN A 159 8.36 7.27 13.60
C ASN A 159 9.22 6.19 12.90
N MET A 160 8.86 4.91 13.01
CA MET A 160 9.48 3.79 12.28
C MET A 160 8.58 3.22 11.17
N LEU A 161 7.46 3.86 10.86
CA LEU A 161 6.50 3.41 9.85
C LEU A 161 6.56 4.25 8.56
N GLY A 162 6.30 3.60 7.43
CA GLY A 162 6.18 4.26 6.13
C GLY A 162 7.50 4.48 5.39
N CYS A 163 7.41 5.22 4.29
CA CYS A 163 8.47 5.32 3.28
C CYS A 163 9.56 6.38 3.55
N PHE A 164 9.48 7.09 4.67
CA PHE A 164 10.39 8.21 4.98
C PHE A 164 11.35 7.92 6.14
N ASN A 165 11.54 6.64 6.47
CA ASN A 165 12.45 6.18 7.53
C ASN A 165 13.84 5.82 7.01
#